data_AF-A0A7T4WIQ6-F1
#
_entry.id   AF-A0A7T4WIQ6-F1
#
_cell.length_a   1.000
_cell.length_b   1.000
_cell.length_c   1.000
_cell.angle_alpha   90.00
_cell.angle_beta   90.00
_cell.angle_gamma   90.00
#
_symmetry.space_group_name_H-M   'P 1'
#
loop_
_entity.id
_entity.type
_entity.pdbx_description
1 polymer ?
#
loop_
_entity_poly.entity_id
_entity_poly.type
_entity_poly.pdbx_seq_one_letter_code
_entity_poly.pdbx_strand_id
1 'polypeptide(L)'
;MNRRRRAVLVAAAVSALVIGVPTAAAAHPWCDWRDGGHRPPSATPVPAPTDSPEPADESTATAEPAPPADEPTPVDDAASAPVEDTVQPDEEPAPDEAEPAADAPEADPAPEPASLADLAAIAPDVSFVEDFDVPAATGLVTAAYPQSWQPYPDGTSGIYAPSRTVSVHDGVLDVALGTGAGAAGTFGSADGAWDHVGGSFSVRAKATGGDGNGAAFMLWPTSNVWSDGEIDFPEGNFESNPSVFHHSMTPGREAERVQVDTGVSWRDWHTYTVNWVPGESVTYSVDGTELRTITEDVPTTPHRFMFQVGNWGDEGNLLIDWVSTTE
;
A
#
# COMPACT_ATOMS: atom_id res chain seq x y z
N MET A 1 53.02 49.87 -7.02
CA MET A 1 53.14 48.45 -7.42
C MET A 1 53.38 47.61 -6.18
N ASN A 2 52.48 46.63 -5.95
CA ASN A 2 52.68 45.36 -5.23
C ASN A 2 51.42 44.94 -4.47
N ARG A 3 50.53 44.25 -5.22
CA ARG A 3 49.43 43.44 -4.69
C ARG A 3 50.02 42.25 -3.93
N ARG A 4 49.76 42.13 -2.63
CA ARG A 4 49.83 40.85 -1.91
C ARG A 4 48.41 40.35 -1.71
N ARG A 5 47.99 39.42 -2.57
CA ARG A 5 46.77 38.62 -2.39
C ARG A 5 46.99 37.69 -1.20
N ARG A 6 46.19 37.83 -0.14
CA ARG A 6 46.00 36.77 0.86
C ARG A 6 44.97 35.82 0.28
N ALA A 7 45.41 34.61 -0.07
CA ALA A 7 44.51 33.50 -0.37
C ALA A 7 43.94 33.01 0.96
N VAL A 8 42.63 33.15 1.14
CA VAL A 8 41.87 32.44 2.18
C VAL A 8 41.50 31.10 1.56
N LEU A 9 42.19 30.04 1.99
CA LEU A 9 41.78 28.66 1.76
C LEU A 9 40.54 28.41 2.62
N VAL A 10 39.37 28.40 1.99
CA VAL A 10 38.16 27.79 2.58
C VAL A 10 38.26 26.31 2.24
N ALA A 11 38.63 25.50 3.24
CA ALA A 11 38.53 24.06 3.14
C ALA A 11 37.04 23.69 3.21
N ALA A 12 36.44 23.39 2.05
CA ALA A 12 35.15 22.73 2.00
C ALA A 12 35.36 21.28 2.44
N ALA A 13 35.09 21.00 3.72
CA ALA A 13 34.94 19.64 4.20
C ALA A 13 33.63 19.09 3.61
N VAL A 14 33.74 18.34 2.52
CA VAL A 14 32.66 17.46 2.06
C VAL A 14 32.64 16.29 3.03
N SER A 15 31.90 16.45 4.14
CA SER A 15 31.48 15.33 4.96
C SER A 15 30.40 14.59 4.18
N ALA A 16 30.82 13.61 3.38
CA ALA A 16 29.93 12.57 2.89
C ALA A 16 29.50 11.74 4.11
N LEU A 17 28.45 12.20 4.80
CA LEU A 17 27.72 11.36 5.74
C LEU A 17 26.96 10.36 4.88
N VAL A 18 27.57 9.21 4.65
CA VAL A 18 26.86 8.01 4.19
C VAL A 18 25.96 7.62 5.36
N ILE A 19 24.76 8.21 5.41
CA ILE A 19 23.66 7.66 6.19
C ILE A 19 23.30 6.37 5.44
N GLY A 20 23.89 5.27 5.87
CA GLY A 20 23.40 3.95 5.51
C GLY A 20 21.99 3.87 6.08
N VAL A 21 20.98 4.09 5.23
CA VAL A 21 19.61 3.72 5.53
C VAL A 21 19.66 2.21 5.78
N PRO A 22 19.39 1.72 7.00
CA PRO A 22 19.16 0.30 7.18
C PRO A 22 17.91 0.02 6.37
N THR A 23 18.09 -0.66 5.24
CA THR A 23 16.98 -1.27 4.50
C THR A 23 16.20 -2.14 5.48
N ALA A 24 14.89 -2.29 5.25
CA ALA A 24 13.99 -3.22 5.94
C ALA A 24 14.38 -4.70 5.67
N ALA A 25 15.65 -5.04 5.88
CA ALA A 25 16.25 -6.36 5.75
C ALA A 25 16.18 -7.15 7.07
N ALA A 26 15.44 -6.64 8.06
CA ALA A 26 15.07 -7.37 9.27
C ALA A 26 13.62 -7.89 9.24
N ALA A 27 12.85 -7.56 8.19
CA ALA A 27 11.75 -8.43 7.81
C ALA A 27 12.40 -9.74 7.35
N HIS A 28 12.24 -10.81 8.13
CA HIS A 28 12.49 -12.16 7.66
C HIS A 28 11.89 -12.27 6.24
N PRO A 29 12.59 -12.94 5.29
CA PRO A 29 12.06 -13.04 3.94
C PRO A 29 10.61 -13.51 4.05
N TRP A 30 9.73 -12.80 3.35
CA TRP A 30 8.32 -13.08 3.00
C TRP A 30 8.10 -14.57 2.63
N CYS A 31 8.35 -15.45 3.58
CA CYS A 31 8.49 -16.90 3.46
C CYS A 31 7.75 -17.53 4.65
N ASP A 32 6.52 -17.10 4.88
CA ASP A 32 5.52 -17.91 5.58
C ASP A 32 4.33 -18.24 4.66
N TRP A 33 4.48 -17.96 3.36
CA TRP A 33 3.47 -18.25 2.34
C TRP A 33 3.60 -19.63 1.68
N ARG A 34 4.54 -20.47 2.17
CA ARG A 34 4.88 -21.77 1.56
C ARG A 34 4.44 -23.03 2.30
N ASP A 35 3.67 -22.93 3.38
CA ASP A 35 3.20 -24.11 4.13
C ASP A 35 1.72 -24.47 3.89
N GLY A 36 1.26 -24.31 2.65
CA GLY A 36 0.09 -24.99 2.09
C GLY A 36 0.44 -26.36 1.50
N GLY A 37 0.83 -27.31 2.35
CA GLY A 37 0.71 -28.76 2.12
C GLY A 37 1.26 -29.36 0.81
N HIS A 38 2.59 -29.52 0.69
CA HIS A 38 3.21 -30.69 0.06
C HIS A 38 4.67 -30.80 0.51
N ARG A 39 4.99 -31.80 1.36
CA ARG A 39 6.38 -32.15 1.68
C ARG A 39 7.12 -32.59 0.40
N PRO A 40 8.22 -31.93 -0.02
CA PRO A 40 9.17 -32.59 -0.89
C PRO A 40 9.93 -33.65 -0.07
N PRO A 41 10.20 -34.85 -0.62
CA PRO A 41 10.95 -35.87 0.09
C PRO A 41 12.35 -35.37 0.42
N SER A 42 12.79 -35.63 1.65
CA SER A 42 14.14 -35.34 2.13
C SER A 42 15.20 -35.85 1.14
N ALA A 43 16.09 -34.94 0.72
CA ALA A 43 17.28 -35.30 -0.02
C ALA A 43 18.21 -36.12 0.89
N THR A 44 18.42 -37.38 0.52
CA THR A 44 19.46 -38.26 1.07
C THR A 44 20.85 -37.64 0.83
N PRO A 45 21.79 -37.70 1.79
CA PRO A 45 23.12 -37.13 1.58
C PRO A 45 23.89 -37.89 0.48
N VAL A 46 24.47 -37.13 -0.45
CA VAL A 46 25.36 -37.61 -1.52
C VAL A 46 26.74 -37.93 -0.92
N PRO A 47 27.32 -39.14 -1.14
CA PRO A 47 28.71 -39.41 -0.79
C PRO A 47 29.68 -38.85 -1.85
N ALA A 48 30.90 -38.52 -1.40
CA ALA A 48 32.01 -37.92 -2.16
C ALA A 48 32.50 -38.79 -3.35
N PRO A 49 33.24 -38.21 -4.33
CA PRO A 49 33.42 -38.81 -5.65
C PRO A 49 34.61 -39.78 -5.69
N THR A 50 34.44 -40.87 -6.45
CA THR A 50 35.55 -41.73 -6.88
C THR A 50 35.36 -42.15 -8.34
N ASP A 51 36.38 -41.79 -9.13
CA ASP A 51 36.87 -42.31 -10.42
C ASP A 51 35.96 -42.90 -11.51
N SER A 52 36.20 -42.35 -12.71
CA SER A 52 35.84 -42.82 -14.07
C SER A 52 36.37 -44.24 -14.37
N PRO A 53 35.76 -45.03 -15.29
CA PRO A 53 35.93 -44.78 -16.73
C PRO A 53 34.71 -45.09 -17.65
N GLU A 54 34.73 -44.47 -18.84
CA GLU A 54 34.03 -44.84 -20.11
C GLU A 54 34.57 -46.19 -20.69
N PRO A 55 34.08 -46.80 -21.81
CA PRO A 55 33.27 -46.24 -22.94
C PRO A 55 32.18 -47.16 -23.59
N ALA A 56 31.59 -46.64 -24.68
CA ALA A 56 30.94 -47.31 -25.84
C ALA A 56 29.43 -47.70 -25.69
N ASP A 57 28.55 -47.65 -26.69
CA ASP A 57 28.66 -47.41 -28.15
C ASP A 57 27.26 -47.10 -28.74
N GLU A 58 27.26 -46.50 -29.94
CA GLU A 58 26.27 -46.53 -31.06
C GLU A 58 24.75 -46.83 -30.85
N SER A 59 23.87 -45.98 -31.39
CA SER A 59 23.24 -46.16 -32.73
C SER A 59 21.84 -45.56 -32.93
N THR A 60 21.77 -44.60 -33.86
CA THR A 60 20.80 -44.30 -34.95
C THR A 60 19.26 -44.46 -34.89
N ALA A 61 18.61 -43.44 -35.53
CA ALA A 61 17.43 -43.49 -36.43
C ALA A 61 16.02 -43.67 -35.79
N THR A 62 14.89 -43.12 -36.27
CA THR A 62 14.49 -42.24 -37.39
C THR A 62 12.96 -41.97 -37.28
N ALA A 63 12.51 -40.81 -37.76
CA ALA A 63 11.19 -40.46 -38.34
C ALA A 63 9.90 -40.33 -37.50
N GLU A 64 9.33 -39.13 -37.66
CA GLU A 64 7.92 -38.68 -37.64
C GLU A 64 6.96 -39.57 -38.48
N PRO A 65 5.65 -39.57 -38.20
CA PRO A 65 4.74 -38.60 -38.83
C PRO A 65 3.55 -38.11 -37.95
N ALA A 66 3.02 -36.92 -38.26
CA ALA A 66 1.67 -36.42 -37.91
C ALA A 66 0.67 -36.65 -39.09
N PRO A 67 -0.62 -36.20 -39.12
CA PRO A 67 -1.58 -35.67 -38.12
C PRO A 67 -2.95 -36.45 -38.20
N PRO A 68 -4.19 -36.00 -37.81
CA PRO A 68 -4.93 -34.72 -38.07
C PRO A 68 -5.51 -34.05 -36.78
N ALA A 69 -5.80 -32.75 -36.66
CA ALA A 69 -6.72 -31.81 -37.33
C ALA A 69 -8.23 -32.09 -37.09
N ASP A 70 -8.86 -31.30 -36.22
CA ASP A 70 -10.31 -31.03 -36.18
C ASP A 70 -10.55 -29.58 -35.72
N GLU A 71 -11.09 -28.76 -36.62
CA GLU A 71 -11.73 -27.45 -36.37
C GLU A 71 -13.19 -27.66 -35.94
N PRO A 72 -13.80 -26.71 -35.22
CA PRO A 72 -15.22 -26.42 -35.39
C PRO A 72 -15.45 -25.08 -36.11
N THR A 73 -16.37 -25.13 -37.06
CA THR A 73 -16.94 -24.06 -37.88
C THR A 73 -17.74 -23.01 -37.09
N PRO A 74 -17.89 -21.78 -37.61
CA PRO A 74 -18.68 -20.71 -37.01
C PRO A 74 -20.16 -20.78 -37.43
N VAL A 75 -21.05 -20.20 -36.63
CA VAL A 75 -22.45 -19.93 -37.00
C VAL A 75 -22.67 -18.42 -36.90
N ASP A 76 -22.89 -17.80 -38.06
CA ASP A 76 -23.59 -16.51 -38.23
C ASP A 76 -25.07 -16.69 -37.84
N ASP A 77 -25.71 -15.69 -37.22
CA ASP A 77 -26.68 -14.85 -37.95
C ASP A 77 -27.26 -13.67 -37.12
N ALA A 78 -27.49 -12.58 -37.86
CA ALA A 78 -28.57 -11.60 -37.75
C ALA A 78 -28.68 -10.64 -36.55
N ALA A 79 -28.11 -9.45 -36.75
CA ALA A 79 -28.81 -8.17 -36.88
C ALA A 79 -30.12 -7.90 -36.08
N SER A 80 -30.07 -6.87 -35.24
CA SER A 80 -31.18 -5.92 -35.06
C SER A 80 -30.64 -4.53 -34.75
N ALA A 81 -31.12 -3.57 -35.54
CA ALA A 81 -30.76 -2.15 -35.55
C ALA A 81 -31.61 -1.36 -34.51
N PRO A 82 -31.40 -0.05 -34.34
CA PRO A 82 -31.56 0.67 -33.08
C PRO A 82 -32.96 1.25 -32.86
N VAL A 83 -33.26 1.59 -31.60
CA VAL A 83 -34.35 2.49 -31.24
C VAL A 83 -33.75 3.68 -30.50
N GLU A 84 -33.62 4.80 -31.20
CA GLU A 84 -33.68 6.14 -30.59
C GLU A 84 -35.15 6.41 -30.23
N ASP A 85 -35.43 6.99 -29.05
CA ASP A 85 -36.30 8.17 -29.02
C ASP A 85 -36.19 8.99 -27.73
N THR A 86 -36.07 10.30 -27.95
CA THR A 86 -36.57 11.46 -27.18
C THR A 86 -36.14 11.74 -25.73
N VAL A 87 -35.31 12.78 -25.63
CA VAL A 87 -35.27 13.78 -24.54
C VAL A 87 -36.47 14.73 -24.67
N GLN A 88 -37.09 15.11 -23.54
CA GLN A 88 -37.67 16.45 -23.37
C GLN A 88 -37.57 16.92 -21.90
N PRO A 89 -37.23 18.21 -21.65
CA PRO A 89 -37.14 18.83 -20.32
C PRO A 89 -38.42 19.61 -19.97
N ASP A 90 -38.67 19.85 -18.68
CA ASP A 90 -39.53 20.91 -18.13
C ASP A 90 -39.53 20.80 -16.60
N GLU A 91 -39.73 21.81 -15.77
CA GLU A 91 -39.42 23.25 -15.76
C GLU A 91 -39.69 23.62 -14.29
N GLU A 92 -38.80 24.41 -13.70
CA GLU A 92 -38.93 24.99 -12.36
C GLU A 92 -39.87 26.20 -12.39
N PRO A 93 -40.65 26.45 -11.33
CA PRO A 93 -41.00 27.82 -10.99
C PRO A 93 -40.57 28.17 -9.56
N ALA A 94 -39.82 29.27 -9.46
CA ALA A 94 -39.57 30.07 -8.26
C ALA A 94 -40.73 31.08 -8.02
N PRO A 95 -40.59 32.10 -7.16
CA PRO A 95 -40.72 32.07 -5.69
C PRO A 95 -41.84 33.03 -5.19
N ASP A 96 -42.26 32.89 -3.94
CA ASP A 96 -43.11 33.85 -3.20
C ASP A 96 -43.07 33.45 -1.71
N GLU A 97 -43.12 34.28 -0.68
CA GLU A 97 -42.81 35.68 -0.39
C GLU A 97 -42.96 35.78 1.16
N ALA A 98 -42.27 36.73 1.79
CA ALA A 98 -42.62 37.38 3.06
C ALA A 98 -42.60 36.59 4.40
N GLU A 99 -41.57 36.91 5.22
CA GLU A 99 -41.64 36.91 6.69
C GLU A 99 -42.75 37.87 7.21
N PRO A 100 -43.18 37.71 8.48
CA PRO A 100 -42.66 38.67 9.46
C PRO A 100 -42.36 38.13 10.87
N ALA A 101 -41.28 38.70 11.43
CA ALA A 101 -41.11 39.23 12.80
C ALA A 101 -41.10 38.29 14.02
N ALA A 102 -39.86 38.08 14.50
CA ALA A 102 -39.35 38.46 15.82
C ALA A 102 -39.92 37.79 17.09
N ASP A 103 -39.09 36.92 17.68
CA ASP A 103 -38.84 36.96 19.12
C ASP A 103 -37.32 36.92 19.37
N ALA A 104 -36.86 37.72 20.33
CA ALA A 104 -35.44 38.01 20.57
C ALA A 104 -34.73 36.86 21.31
N PRO A 105 -33.45 36.54 21.01
CA PRO A 105 -32.69 35.62 21.82
C PRO A 105 -32.17 36.32 23.09
N GLU A 106 -32.27 35.64 24.23
CA GLU A 106 -31.60 36.02 25.46
C GLU A 106 -30.09 36.16 25.22
N ALA A 107 -29.51 37.21 25.80
CA ALA A 107 -28.09 37.52 25.67
C ALA A 107 -27.24 36.42 26.34
N ASP A 108 -26.47 35.69 25.54
CA ASP A 108 -25.39 34.83 26.02
C ASP A 108 -24.30 35.69 26.71
N PRO A 109 -23.72 35.22 27.83
CA PRO A 109 -22.61 35.93 28.45
C PRO A 109 -21.40 35.96 27.52
N ALA A 110 -20.74 37.12 27.45
CA ALA A 110 -19.53 37.31 26.65
C ALA A 110 -18.45 36.26 27.00
N PRO A 111 -17.72 35.71 26.01
CA PRO A 111 -16.70 34.71 26.28
C PRO A 111 -15.56 35.32 27.11
N GLU A 112 -15.22 34.67 28.21
CA GLU A 112 -14.00 35.00 28.96
C GLU A 112 -12.78 34.86 28.04
N PRO A 113 -11.76 35.73 28.18
CA PRO A 113 -10.54 35.58 27.38
C PRO A 113 -9.88 34.24 27.73
N ALA A 114 -9.75 33.38 26.72
CA ALA A 114 -9.17 32.05 26.82
C ALA A 114 -7.84 32.10 27.59
N SER A 115 -7.70 31.21 28.57
CA SER A 115 -6.46 31.11 29.35
C SER A 115 -5.33 30.58 28.47
N LEU A 116 -4.07 30.85 28.83
CA LEU A 116 -2.91 30.29 28.11
C LEU A 116 -2.88 28.75 28.07
N ALA A 117 -3.75 28.05 28.81
CA ALA A 117 -3.92 26.61 28.76
C ALA A 117 -4.87 26.13 27.63
N ASP A 118 -5.77 26.98 27.12
CA ASP A 118 -6.66 26.63 25.99
C ASP A 118 -5.95 26.70 24.63
N LEU A 119 -4.79 27.37 24.55
CA LEU A 119 -3.96 27.39 23.34
C LEU A 119 -3.12 26.11 23.17
N ALA A 120 -3.17 25.18 24.12
CA ALA A 120 -2.53 23.86 24.05
C ALA A 120 -3.53 22.72 23.74
N ALA A 121 -4.80 23.04 23.52
CA ALA A 121 -5.90 22.07 23.31
C ALA A 121 -6.63 22.26 21.97
N ILE A 122 -5.94 22.77 20.94
CA ILE A 122 -6.38 22.65 19.56
C ILE A 122 -5.36 21.74 18.89
N ALA A 123 -5.67 20.44 18.84
CA ALA A 123 -5.01 19.53 17.92
C ALA A 123 -5.16 20.11 16.51
N PRO A 124 -4.11 20.14 15.68
CA PRO A 124 -4.26 20.56 14.31
C PRO A 124 -5.19 19.55 13.61
N ASP A 125 -6.41 19.98 13.31
CA ASP A 125 -7.38 19.22 12.52
C ASP A 125 -6.98 19.26 11.03
N VAL A 126 -5.81 18.69 10.72
CA VAL A 126 -5.30 18.56 9.35
C VAL A 126 -5.32 17.09 8.97
N SER A 127 -6.48 16.66 8.50
CA SER A 127 -6.56 15.39 7.79
C SER A 127 -5.77 15.49 6.48
N PHE A 128 -4.92 14.50 6.22
CA PHE A 128 -4.41 14.24 4.88
C PHE A 128 -5.42 13.35 4.15
N VAL A 129 -5.78 13.72 2.93
CA VAL A 129 -6.58 12.91 2.01
C VAL A 129 -5.95 13.03 0.63
N GLU A 130 -5.79 11.90 -0.05
CA GLU A 130 -5.39 11.85 -1.46
C GLU A 130 -6.35 10.96 -2.23
N ASP A 131 -6.97 11.53 -3.27
CA ASP A 131 -8.02 10.93 -4.11
C ASP A 131 -7.50 10.54 -5.52
N PHE A 132 -6.22 10.77 -5.83
CA PHE A 132 -5.56 10.38 -7.08
C PHE A 132 -6.21 10.93 -8.38
N ASP A 133 -6.71 12.17 -8.32
CA ASP A 133 -7.44 12.84 -9.40
C ASP A 133 -6.58 13.36 -10.58
N VAL A 134 -5.26 13.38 -10.44
CA VAL A 134 -4.31 13.81 -11.48
C VAL A 134 -3.74 12.60 -12.21
N PRO A 135 -4.13 12.33 -13.47
CA PRO A 135 -3.58 11.19 -14.21
C PRO A 135 -2.07 11.29 -14.37
N ALA A 136 -1.37 10.17 -14.16
CA ALA A 136 0.07 10.07 -14.28
C ALA A 136 0.47 8.70 -14.83
N ALA A 137 1.16 8.68 -15.96
CA ALA A 137 1.69 7.45 -16.52
C ALA A 137 2.77 6.84 -15.61
N THR A 138 3.04 5.55 -15.80
CA THR A 138 4.14 4.84 -15.14
C THR A 138 5.46 5.60 -15.28
N GLY A 139 6.16 5.76 -14.16
CA GLY A 139 7.40 6.54 -14.06
C GLY A 139 7.21 8.04 -13.83
N LEU A 140 5.98 8.56 -13.85
CA LEU A 140 5.67 9.98 -13.62
C LEU A 140 4.92 10.25 -12.31
N VAL A 141 4.43 9.21 -11.62
CA VAL A 141 3.56 9.34 -10.44
C VAL A 141 4.21 10.16 -9.32
N THR A 142 5.48 9.92 -8.99
CA THR A 142 6.19 10.69 -7.94
C THR A 142 6.26 12.18 -8.24
N ALA A 143 6.42 12.54 -9.52
CA ALA A 143 6.46 13.94 -9.93
C ALA A 143 5.08 14.60 -9.89
N ALA A 144 4.02 13.83 -10.14
CA ALA A 144 2.64 14.29 -10.06
C ALA A 144 2.13 14.41 -8.61
N TYR A 145 2.60 13.54 -7.71
CA TYR A 145 2.14 13.43 -6.32
C TYR A 145 3.25 13.65 -5.27
N PRO A 146 4.04 14.75 -5.34
CA PRO A 146 5.18 14.94 -4.44
C PRO A 146 4.76 15.18 -2.98
N GLN A 147 3.47 15.47 -2.73
CA GLN A 147 2.92 15.71 -1.39
C GLN A 147 2.11 14.53 -0.84
N SER A 148 2.02 13.43 -1.60
CA SER A 148 1.11 12.34 -1.28
C SER A 148 1.74 10.96 -1.47
N TRP A 149 2.85 10.85 -2.21
CA TRP A 149 3.46 9.57 -2.54
C TRP A 149 4.98 9.60 -2.51
N GLN A 150 5.56 8.74 -1.66
CA GLN A 150 7.01 8.60 -1.45
C GLN A 150 7.40 7.14 -1.76
N PRO A 151 7.67 6.81 -3.03
CA PRO A 151 7.99 5.43 -3.41
C PRO A 151 9.33 4.99 -2.85
N TYR A 152 9.44 3.69 -2.61
CA TYR A 152 10.75 3.10 -2.40
C TYR A 152 11.60 3.20 -3.67
N PRO A 153 12.92 3.41 -3.56
CA PRO A 153 13.79 3.39 -4.72
C PRO A 153 13.68 2.07 -5.49
N ASP A 154 13.76 2.15 -6.81
CA ASP A 154 13.80 0.95 -7.65
C ASP A 154 14.97 0.03 -7.28
N GLY A 155 14.69 -1.27 -7.24
CA GLY A 155 15.62 -2.32 -6.80
C GLY A 155 15.62 -2.57 -5.30
N THR A 156 14.83 -1.82 -4.51
CA THR A 156 14.70 -2.08 -3.07
C THR A 156 14.21 -3.50 -2.83
N SER A 157 14.86 -4.19 -1.89
CA SER A 157 14.64 -5.62 -1.59
C SER A 157 14.80 -6.57 -2.79
N GLY A 158 15.42 -6.10 -3.88
CA GLY A 158 15.59 -6.86 -5.12
C GLY A 158 14.30 -7.05 -5.94
N ILE A 159 13.15 -6.54 -5.47
CA ILE A 159 11.84 -6.80 -6.09
C ILE A 159 11.04 -5.54 -6.39
N TYR A 160 11.20 -4.48 -5.60
CA TYR A 160 10.36 -3.29 -5.74
C TYR A 160 10.90 -2.38 -6.84
N ALA A 161 10.03 -1.99 -7.76
CA ALA A 161 10.32 -0.95 -8.73
C ALA A 161 9.06 -0.14 -9.03
N PRO A 162 8.61 0.72 -8.09
CA PRO A 162 7.40 1.52 -8.25
C PRO A 162 7.41 2.36 -9.53
N SER A 163 8.58 2.80 -10.00
CA SER A 163 8.68 3.58 -11.25
C SER A 163 8.26 2.80 -12.50
N ARG A 164 8.18 1.46 -12.41
CA ARG A 164 7.82 0.54 -13.49
C ARG A 164 6.45 -0.12 -13.33
N THR A 165 5.81 0.06 -12.19
CA THR A 165 4.57 -0.66 -11.85
C THR A 165 3.43 0.26 -11.43
N VAL A 166 3.71 1.46 -10.94
CA VAL A 166 2.67 2.38 -10.43
C VAL A 166 2.30 3.41 -11.48
N SER A 167 0.99 3.58 -11.70
CA SER A 167 0.39 4.65 -12.50
C SER A 167 -0.81 5.25 -11.77
N VAL A 168 -1.36 6.34 -12.29
CA VAL A 168 -2.61 6.93 -11.82
C VAL A 168 -3.50 7.22 -13.02
N HIS A 169 -4.72 6.71 -12.99
CA HIS A 169 -5.73 6.95 -14.02
C HIS A 169 -7.13 6.72 -13.43
N ASP A 170 -8.15 7.32 -14.04
CA ASP A 170 -9.55 7.10 -13.67
C ASP A 170 -9.87 7.28 -12.16
N GLY A 171 -9.14 8.18 -11.49
CA GLY A 171 -9.31 8.46 -10.05
C GLY A 171 -8.73 7.40 -9.13
N VAL A 172 -7.80 6.55 -9.60
CA VAL A 172 -7.15 5.54 -8.74
C VAL A 172 -5.64 5.52 -8.95
N LEU A 173 -4.89 5.24 -7.89
CA LEU A 173 -3.53 4.72 -8.00
C LEU A 173 -3.61 3.24 -8.35
N ASP A 174 -2.98 2.87 -9.47
CA ASP A 174 -2.93 1.51 -9.99
C ASP A 174 -1.51 0.95 -9.91
N VAL A 175 -1.37 -0.20 -9.24
CA VAL A 175 -0.17 -1.03 -9.25
C VAL A 175 -0.39 -2.23 -10.17
N ALA A 176 0.29 -2.21 -11.33
CA ALA A 176 0.28 -3.33 -12.27
C ALA A 176 1.02 -4.56 -11.71
N LEU A 177 0.34 -5.70 -11.71
CA LEU A 177 0.82 -7.00 -11.23
C LEU A 177 1.25 -7.90 -12.40
N GLY A 178 1.97 -8.99 -12.11
CA GLY A 178 2.47 -9.91 -13.15
C GLY A 178 3.61 -9.33 -14.03
N THR A 179 4.09 -8.13 -13.73
CA THR A 179 5.15 -7.43 -14.50
C THR A 179 6.57 -7.92 -14.19
N GLY A 180 6.71 -8.84 -13.22
CA GLY A 180 7.99 -9.28 -12.67
C GLY A 180 8.62 -8.31 -11.66
N ALA A 181 7.96 -7.20 -11.33
CA ALA A 181 8.36 -6.28 -10.26
C ALA A 181 7.17 -5.97 -9.33
N GLY A 182 7.49 -5.64 -8.08
CA GLY A 182 6.53 -5.21 -7.07
C GLY A 182 6.53 -3.70 -6.88
N ALA A 183 5.72 -3.21 -5.95
CA ALA A 183 5.73 -1.81 -5.54
C ALA A 183 5.73 -1.68 -4.02
N ALA A 184 6.36 -0.62 -3.53
CA ALA A 184 6.30 -0.22 -2.14
C ALA A 184 6.45 1.30 -2.04
N GLY A 185 5.82 1.92 -1.06
CA GLY A 185 5.99 3.34 -0.79
C GLY A 185 5.07 3.85 0.31
N THR A 186 5.40 5.03 0.80
CA THR A 186 4.72 5.72 1.90
C THR A 186 3.74 6.74 1.35
N PHE A 187 2.56 6.84 1.97
CA PHE A 187 1.58 7.88 1.69
C PHE A 187 1.90 9.16 2.47
N GLY A 188 1.68 10.31 1.83
CA GLY A 188 1.89 11.63 2.41
C GLY A 188 3.11 12.37 1.84
N SER A 189 3.36 13.54 2.41
CA SER A 189 4.42 14.45 1.96
C SER A 189 5.79 14.02 2.48
N ALA A 190 6.85 14.46 1.81
CA ALA A 190 8.25 14.21 2.18
C ALA A 190 8.60 14.60 3.64
N ASP A 191 7.87 15.53 4.24
CA ASP A 191 8.12 16.01 5.59
C ASP A 191 7.13 15.44 6.63
N GLY A 192 5.91 15.06 6.23
CA GLY A 192 4.82 14.73 7.16
C GLY A 192 4.32 13.28 7.12
N ALA A 193 4.99 12.39 6.39
CA ALA A 193 4.56 10.99 6.26
C ALA A 193 5.25 10.01 7.24
N TRP A 194 6.16 10.48 8.10
CA TRP A 194 7.02 9.62 8.92
C TRP A 194 6.89 9.82 10.43
N ASP A 195 6.10 10.77 10.88
CA ASP A 195 6.07 11.18 12.29
C ASP A 195 4.73 10.96 12.99
N HIS A 196 3.83 10.19 12.40
CA HIS A 196 2.54 9.89 12.99
C HIS A 196 2.68 9.16 14.33
N VAL A 197 2.04 9.69 15.38
CA VAL A 197 1.95 9.07 16.71
C VAL A 197 0.48 9.03 17.12
N GLY A 198 -0.22 8.00 16.65
CA GLY A 198 -1.68 7.90 16.79
C GLY A 198 -2.42 8.45 15.58
N GLY A 199 -3.74 8.32 15.61
CA GLY A 199 -4.62 8.81 14.56
C GLY A 199 -5.48 7.75 13.90
N SER A 200 -6.20 8.15 12.84
CA SER A 200 -6.91 7.24 11.95
C SER A 200 -6.18 7.13 10.62
N PHE A 201 -6.01 5.91 10.10
CA PHE A 201 -5.36 5.60 8.84
C PHE A 201 -6.32 4.75 8.02
N SER A 202 -6.75 5.29 6.88
CA SER A 202 -7.73 4.61 6.04
C SER A 202 -7.26 4.52 4.60
N VAL A 203 -7.64 3.41 3.97
CA VAL A 203 -7.45 3.18 2.54
C VAL A 203 -8.68 2.51 1.96
N ARG A 204 -9.13 2.98 0.79
CA ARG A 204 -10.11 2.28 -0.02
C ARG A 204 -9.41 1.58 -1.18
N ALA A 205 -9.43 0.25 -1.17
CA ALA A 205 -8.66 -0.56 -2.11
C ALA A 205 -9.45 -1.77 -2.62
N LYS A 206 -9.01 -2.27 -3.78
CA LYS A 206 -9.50 -3.50 -4.44
C LYS A 206 -8.38 -4.08 -5.30
N ALA A 207 -8.35 -5.40 -5.48
CA ALA A 207 -7.52 -6.07 -6.47
C ALA A 207 -8.35 -6.77 -7.57
N THR A 208 -7.89 -6.66 -8.82
CA THR A 208 -8.43 -7.40 -9.97
C THR A 208 -7.37 -8.33 -10.52
N GLY A 209 -7.64 -9.64 -10.62
CA GLY A 209 -6.62 -10.63 -11.00
C GLY A 209 -5.52 -10.78 -9.94
N GLY A 210 -4.30 -11.10 -10.36
CA GLY A 210 -3.15 -11.15 -9.45
C GLY A 210 -3.16 -12.32 -8.45
N ASP A 211 -3.87 -13.41 -8.75
CA ASP A 211 -3.83 -14.62 -7.93
C ASP A 211 -2.37 -15.06 -7.72
N GLY A 212 -2.04 -15.48 -6.49
CA GLY A 212 -0.67 -15.81 -6.13
C GLY A 212 0.23 -14.62 -5.78
N ASN A 213 -0.32 -13.40 -5.84
CA ASN A 213 0.28 -12.19 -5.31
C ASN A 213 -0.49 -11.71 -4.07
N GLY A 214 -0.03 -10.63 -3.43
CA GLY A 214 -0.69 -10.04 -2.29
C GLY A 214 -0.17 -8.65 -1.97
N ALA A 215 -0.89 -7.97 -1.08
CA ALA A 215 -0.52 -6.66 -0.57
C ALA A 215 -0.48 -6.68 0.96
N ALA A 216 0.34 -5.81 1.53
CA ALA A 216 0.32 -5.42 2.93
C ALA A 216 0.27 -3.89 3.01
N PHE A 217 -0.79 -3.33 3.58
CA PHE A 217 -0.84 -1.94 4.02
C PHE A 217 -0.44 -1.88 5.48
N MET A 218 0.41 -0.94 5.84
CA MET A 218 1.18 -1.05 7.07
C MET A 218 1.31 0.30 7.78
N LEU A 219 1.19 0.28 9.09
CA LEU A 219 1.89 1.23 9.95
C LEU A 219 3.21 0.59 10.35
N TRP A 220 4.30 1.13 9.80
CA TRP A 220 5.64 0.65 10.08
C TRP A 220 6.42 1.70 10.86
N PRO A 221 7.23 1.32 11.88
CA PRO A 221 7.88 2.27 12.75
C PRO A 221 8.99 3.00 11.99
N THR A 222 9.04 4.32 12.16
CA THR A 222 10.00 5.18 11.46
C THR A 222 11.44 4.91 11.87
N SER A 223 11.66 4.37 13.08
CA SER A 223 12.95 3.86 13.53
C SER A 223 13.47 2.67 12.70
N ASN A 224 12.58 1.98 11.98
CA ASN A 224 12.80 0.68 11.35
C ASN A 224 13.19 -0.45 12.32
N VAL A 225 12.85 -0.31 13.60
CA VAL A 225 12.97 -1.38 14.59
C VAL A 225 11.62 -2.08 14.68
N TRP A 226 11.54 -3.36 14.30
CA TRP A 226 10.29 -4.11 14.26
C TRP A 226 9.57 -4.13 15.62
N SER A 227 10.31 -4.28 16.72
CA SER A 227 9.74 -4.28 18.08
C SER A 227 9.21 -2.91 18.54
N ASP A 228 9.38 -1.84 17.75
CA ASP A 228 8.69 -0.57 18.01
C ASP A 228 7.21 -0.63 17.57
N GLY A 229 6.79 -1.72 16.92
CA GLY A 229 5.41 -2.06 16.58
C GLY A 229 5.19 -2.10 15.08
N GLU A 230 4.77 -3.24 14.53
CA GLU A 230 4.28 -3.34 13.15
C GLU A 230 2.78 -3.66 13.18
N ILE A 231 2.02 -2.94 12.37
CA ILE A 231 0.59 -3.19 12.19
C ILE A 231 0.32 -3.29 10.70
N ASP A 232 -0.13 -4.45 10.25
CA ASP A 232 -0.47 -4.70 8.86
C ASP A 232 -1.99 -4.84 8.73
N PHE A 233 -2.61 -3.89 8.05
CA PHE A 233 -4.03 -3.91 7.77
C PHE A 233 -4.42 -2.98 6.60
N PRO A 234 -5.04 -3.52 5.54
CA PRO A 234 -5.23 -4.93 5.23
C PRO A 234 -3.96 -5.60 4.71
N GLU A 235 -3.76 -6.87 5.05
CA GLU A 235 -2.74 -7.72 4.42
C GLU A 235 -3.31 -9.07 3.97
N GLY A 236 -2.87 -9.54 2.81
CA GLY A 236 -3.09 -10.92 2.38
C GLY A 236 -3.02 -11.08 0.87
N ASN A 237 -3.20 -12.33 0.44
CA ASN A 237 -3.22 -12.69 -0.98
C ASN A 237 -4.53 -12.32 -1.63
N PHE A 238 -4.48 -11.98 -2.92
CA PHE A 238 -5.63 -11.45 -3.64
C PHE A 238 -6.73 -12.49 -3.91
N GLU A 239 -6.42 -13.78 -3.88
CA GLU A 239 -7.39 -14.88 -3.91
C GLU A 239 -7.99 -15.23 -2.54
N SER A 240 -7.49 -14.63 -1.46
CA SER A 240 -7.92 -14.85 -0.08
C SER A 240 -8.63 -13.62 0.50
N ASN A 241 -9.13 -13.76 1.74
CA ASN A 241 -9.57 -12.61 2.53
C ASN A 241 -8.34 -11.88 3.11
N PRO A 242 -8.26 -10.54 3.03
CA PRO A 242 -7.27 -9.83 3.82
C PRO A 242 -7.52 -10.01 5.32
N SER A 243 -6.46 -9.87 6.10
CA SER A 243 -6.49 -9.94 7.56
C SER A 243 -5.80 -8.73 8.18
N VAL A 244 -6.07 -8.52 9.46
CA VAL A 244 -5.22 -7.76 10.38
C VAL A 244 -4.06 -8.67 10.80
N PHE A 245 -2.85 -8.14 10.84
CA PHE A 245 -1.73 -8.68 11.60
C PHE A 245 -1.19 -7.61 12.55
N HIS A 246 -1.43 -7.78 13.84
CA HIS A 246 -0.91 -6.92 14.89
C HIS A 246 0.27 -7.61 15.56
N HIS A 247 1.48 -7.18 15.23
CA HIS A 247 2.71 -7.87 15.61
C HIS A 247 3.13 -7.57 17.05
N SER A 248 3.78 -8.54 17.70
CA SER A 248 4.29 -8.36 19.04
C SER A 248 5.42 -7.33 19.07
N MET A 249 5.40 -6.45 20.07
CA MET A 249 6.49 -5.50 20.33
C MET A 249 7.59 -6.09 21.21
N THR A 250 7.53 -7.39 21.54
CA THR A 250 8.58 -8.05 22.33
C THR A 250 9.81 -8.33 21.44
N PRO A 251 11.00 -7.79 21.76
CA PRO A 251 12.19 -8.01 20.95
C PRO A 251 12.53 -9.49 20.77
N GLY A 252 12.69 -9.93 19.52
CA GLY A 252 12.94 -11.31 19.13
C GLY A 252 11.70 -12.21 19.03
N ARG A 253 10.49 -11.65 19.20
CA ARG A 253 9.20 -12.36 19.05
C ARG A 253 8.26 -11.63 18.08
N GLU A 254 8.77 -10.71 17.27
CA GLU A 254 7.94 -9.82 16.46
C GLU A 254 7.11 -10.57 15.41
N ALA A 255 7.51 -11.77 14.99
CA ALA A 255 6.71 -12.61 14.09
C ALA A 255 5.43 -13.20 14.76
N GLU A 256 5.37 -13.22 16.10
CA GLU A 256 4.14 -13.52 16.82
C GLU A 256 3.17 -12.36 16.67
N ARG A 257 1.89 -12.66 16.42
CA ARG A 257 0.89 -11.66 16.07
C ARG A 257 -0.51 -12.09 16.44
N VAL A 258 -1.37 -11.12 16.69
CA VAL A 258 -2.82 -11.34 16.64
C VAL A 258 -3.24 -11.23 15.17
N GLN A 259 -3.90 -12.27 14.67
CA GLN A 259 -4.49 -12.27 13.33
C GLN A 259 -6.01 -12.20 13.42
N VAL A 260 -6.62 -11.31 12.64
CA VAL A 260 -8.09 -11.19 12.54
C VAL A 260 -8.48 -11.18 11.07
N ASP A 261 -9.26 -12.18 10.65
CA ASP A 261 -9.81 -12.24 9.29
C ASP A 261 -10.86 -11.15 9.10
N THR A 262 -10.84 -10.49 7.93
CA THR A 262 -11.82 -9.43 7.62
C THR A 262 -13.18 -9.96 7.18
N GLY A 263 -13.25 -11.20 6.69
CA GLY A 263 -14.43 -11.79 6.07
C GLY A 263 -14.81 -11.20 4.70
N VAL A 264 -14.07 -10.21 4.19
CA VAL A 264 -14.34 -9.54 2.90
C VAL A 264 -13.34 -9.97 1.83
N SER A 265 -13.69 -9.79 0.55
CA SER A 265 -12.80 -10.17 -0.55
C SER A 265 -12.02 -8.96 -1.07
N TRP A 266 -10.77 -9.17 -1.49
CA TRP A 266 -10.04 -8.17 -2.29
C TRP A 266 -10.74 -7.83 -3.62
N ARG A 267 -11.71 -8.64 -4.08
CA ARG A 267 -12.37 -8.48 -5.38
C ARG A 267 -13.39 -7.35 -5.42
N ASP A 268 -13.78 -6.83 -4.26
CA ASP A 268 -14.69 -5.72 -4.09
C ASP A 268 -13.98 -4.52 -3.45
N TRP A 269 -14.56 -3.34 -3.63
CA TRP A 269 -14.05 -2.14 -2.98
C TRP A 269 -14.42 -2.15 -1.51
N HIS A 270 -13.41 -2.06 -0.65
CA HIS A 270 -13.59 -1.96 0.79
C HIS A 270 -12.74 -0.82 1.35
N THR A 271 -13.26 -0.17 2.39
CA THR A 271 -12.52 0.80 3.18
C THR A 271 -11.99 0.13 4.43
N TYR A 272 -10.68 0.11 4.58
CA TYR A 272 -10.00 -0.47 5.72
C TYR A 272 -9.45 0.66 6.58
N THR A 273 -9.72 0.62 7.88
CA THR A 273 -9.32 1.68 8.81
C THR A 273 -8.64 1.12 10.03
N VAL A 274 -7.50 1.72 10.38
CA VAL A 274 -6.81 1.58 11.67
C VAL A 274 -7.04 2.85 12.47
N ASN A 275 -7.67 2.74 13.64
CA ASN A 275 -7.73 3.81 14.63
C ASN A 275 -6.77 3.49 15.76
N TRP A 276 -5.72 4.29 15.93
CA TRP A 276 -4.64 4.06 16.87
C TRP A 276 -4.59 5.15 17.93
N VAL A 277 -4.77 4.75 19.19
CA VAL A 277 -4.55 5.58 20.38
C VAL A 277 -3.24 5.13 21.03
N PRO A 278 -2.16 5.93 20.96
CA PRO A 278 -0.81 5.52 21.39
C PRO A 278 -0.76 4.96 22.82
N GLY A 279 -0.19 3.76 22.95
CA GLY A 279 -0.05 3.06 24.22
C GLY A 279 -1.35 2.58 24.88
N GLU A 280 -2.51 2.78 24.24
CA GLU A 280 -3.82 2.43 24.80
C GLU A 280 -4.54 1.38 23.96
N SER A 281 -4.79 1.66 22.68
CA SER A 281 -5.51 0.73 21.82
C SER A 281 -5.27 0.92 20.32
N VAL A 282 -5.48 -0.15 19.57
CA VAL A 282 -5.65 -0.12 18.11
C VAL A 282 -6.97 -0.79 17.77
N THR A 283 -7.83 -0.10 17.04
CA THR A 283 -9.12 -0.59 16.57
C THR A 283 -9.14 -0.71 15.06
N TYR A 284 -9.54 -1.87 14.56
CA TYR A 284 -9.60 -2.19 13.14
C TYR A 284 -11.04 -2.25 12.67
N SER A 285 -11.34 -1.66 11.52
CA SER A 285 -12.67 -1.75 10.91
C SER A 285 -12.63 -1.90 9.39
N VAL A 286 -13.65 -2.52 8.84
CA VAL A 286 -13.92 -2.59 7.39
C VAL A 286 -15.29 -1.97 7.12
N ASP A 287 -15.36 -1.04 6.17
CA ASP A 287 -16.58 -0.33 5.78
C ASP A 287 -17.34 0.28 6.97
N GLY A 288 -16.57 0.83 7.93
CA GLY A 288 -17.10 1.42 9.15
C GLY A 288 -17.60 0.42 10.21
N THR A 289 -17.48 -0.88 9.96
CA THR A 289 -17.80 -1.94 10.94
C THR A 289 -16.54 -2.39 11.66
N GLU A 290 -16.52 -2.23 12.99
CA GLU A 290 -15.41 -2.70 13.82
C GLU A 290 -15.25 -4.22 13.74
N LEU A 291 -14.01 -4.66 13.48
CA LEU A 291 -13.61 -6.06 13.56
C LEU A 291 -13.09 -6.41 14.94
N ARG A 292 -12.18 -5.58 15.47
CA ARG A 292 -11.48 -5.85 16.73
C ARG A 292 -10.81 -4.59 17.28
N THR A 293 -10.85 -4.44 18.60
CA THR A 293 -9.91 -3.61 19.37
C THR A 293 -8.86 -4.47 20.08
N ILE A 294 -7.61 -4.04 20.01
CA ILE A 294 -6.44 -4.64 20.67
C ILE A 294 -5.83 -3.60 21.61
N THR A 295 -5.48 -4.02 22.83
CA THR A 295 -4.92 -3.15 23.90
C THR A 295 -3.56 -3.63 24.41
N GLU A 296 -2.95 -4.59 23.70
CA GLU A 296 -1.61 -5.12 23.95
C GLU A 296 -0.73 -4.76 22.76
N ASP A 297 0.59 -4.69 22.95
CA ASP A 297 1.56 -4.35 21.87
C ASP A 297 1.20 -3.06 21.09
N VAL A 298 0.60 -2.08 21.79
CA VAL A 298 0.17 -0.82 21.18
C VAL A 298 1.36 0.14 21.05
N PRO A 299 1.71 0.58 19.82
CA PRO A 299 2.87 1.44 19.63
C PRO A 299 2.72 2.82 20.26
N THR A 300 3.85 3.45 20.58
CA THR A 300 3.94 4.81 21.16
C THR A 300 4.96 5.71 20.46
N THR A 301 5.61 5.18 19.42
CA THR A 301 6.69 5.85 18.67
C THR A 301 6.18 6.27 17.29
N PRO A 302 6.88 7.17 16.58
CA PRO A 302 6.57 7.55 15.21
C PRO A 302 6.45 6.38 14.22
N HIS A 303 5.38 6.37 13.44
CA HIS A 303 5.11 5.42 12.35
C HIS A 303 4.87 6.14 11.03
N ARG A 304 4.93 5.37 9.94
CA ARG A 304 4.55 5.80 8.60
C ARG A 304 3.45 4.91 8.05
N PHE A 305 2.49 5.49 7.32
CA PHE A 305 1.47 4.73 6.61
C PHE A 305 1.95 4.41 5.19
N MET A 306 2.10 3.13 4.89
CA MET A 306 2.71 2.67 3.64
C MET A 306 2.06 1.40 3.13
N PHE A 307 2.45 0.95 1.94
CA PHE A 307 2.09 -0.38 1.47
C PHE A 307 3.24 -1.08 0.74
N GLN A 308 3.11 -2.40 0.61
CA GLN A 308 3.98 -3.26 -0.19
C GLN A 308 3.13 -4.26 -1.01
N VAL A 309 3.59 -4.58 -2.22
CA VAL A 309 2.98 -5.59 -3.12
C VAL A 309 4.07 -6.43 -3.77
N GLY A 310 3.87 -7.75 -3.79
CA GLY A 310 4.82 -8.72 -4.35
C GLY A 310 4.91 -8.74 -5.88
N ASN A 311 5.75 -9.62 -6.43
CA ASN A 311 6.00 -9.75 -7.88
C ASN A 311 5.84 -11.18 -8.46
N TRP A 312 5.15 -12.08 -7.74
CA TRP A 312 5.33 -13.55 -7.89
C TRP A 312 4.06 -14.25 -8.42
N GLY A 313 2.95 -13.52 -8.56
CA GLY A 313 1.65 -14.03 -9.01
C GLY A 313 1.26 -13.58 -10.42
N ASP A 314 0.01 -13.87 -10.76
CA ASP A 314 -0.59 -13.63 -12.08
C ASP A 314 -0.72 -12.13 -12.41
N GLU A 315 -1.09 -11.85 -13.66
CA GLU A 315 -1.41 -10.50 -14.11
C GLU A 315 -2.68 -9.97 -13.42
N GLY A 316 -2.69 -8.66 -13.19
CA GLY A 316 -3.78 -7.98 -12.50
C GLY A 316 -3.37 -6.59 -12.03
N ASN A 317 -4.16 -6.04 -11.13
CA ASN A 317 -3.99 -4.69 -10.59
C ASN A 317 -4.36 -4.67 -9.11
N LEU A 318 -3.58 -3.95 -8.30
CA LEU A 318 -4.07 -3.40 -7.04
C LEU A 318 -4.47 -1.94 -7.29
N LEU A 319 -5.74 -1.63 -7.07
CA LEU A 319 -6.32 -0.32 -7.25
C LEU A 319 -6.57 0.32 -5.88
N ILE A 320 -6.16 1.57 -5.74
CA ILE A 320 -6.35 2.40 -4.55
C ILE A 320 -7.11 3.64 -4.97
N ASP A 321 -8.33 3.79 -4.44
CA ASP A 321 -9.23 4.91 -4.74
C ASP A 321 -8.80 6.15 -3.97
N TRP A 322 -8.63 6.02 -2.66
CA TRP A 322 -8.13 7.09 -1.82
C TRP A 322 -7.42 6.56 -0.59
N VAL A 323 -6.60 7.42 0.00
CA VAL A 323 -5.98 7.23 1.31
C VAL A 323 -6.23 8.44 2.19
N SER A 324 -6.36 8.22 3.50
CA SER A 324 -6.47 9.32 4.46
C SER A 324 -5.75 9.05 5.76
N THR A 325 -5.19 10.09 6.36
CA THR A 325 -4.71 10.08 7.75
C THR A 325 -5.28 11.25 8.55
N THR A 326 -5.45 11.06 9.85
CA THR A 326 -5.86 12.10 10.81
C THR A 326 -4.96 12.01 12.04
N GLU A 327 -4.66 13.12 12.69
CA GLU A 327 -3.87 13.18 13.94
C GLU A 327 -4.65 13.85 15.08
#